data_AF-A0A521S5Y9-F1
#
_entry.id   AF-A0A521S5Y9-F1
#
_cell.length_a   1.000
_cell.length_b   1.000
_cell.length_c   1.000
_cell.angle_alpha   90.00
_cell.angle_beta   90.00
_cell.angle_gamma   90.00
#
_symmetry.space_group_name_H-M   'P 1'
#
loop_
_entity.id
_entity.type
_entity.pdbx_description
1 polymer ?
#
loop_
_entity_poly.entity_id
_entity_poly.type
_entity_poly.pdbx_seq_one_letter_code
_entity_poly.pdbx_strand_id
1 'polypeptide(L)' 'MKELVVELLLRLLKVAAATVLGGLAYLVAVGPLGAAPTVELWLLTWLCGAAAVLLLDSSPI' A
#
# COMPACT_ATOMS: atom_id res chain seq x y z
N MET A 1 14.28 -19.06 -15.34
CA MET A 1 14.73 -18.74 -13.97
C MET A 1 14.82 -17.23 -13.75
N LYS A 2 15.69 -16.49 -14.46
CA LYS A 2 15.84 -15.02 -14.27
C LYS A 2 14.54 -14.24 -14.48
N GLU A 3 13.76 -14.58 -15.50
CA GLU A 3 12.48 -13.92 -15.82
C GLU A 3 11.46 -14.02 -14.69
N LEU A 4 11.26 -15.23 -14.15
CA LEU A 4 10.35 -15.49 -13.03
C LEU A 4 10.75 -14.70 -11.77
N VAL A 5 12.05 -14.55 -11.52
CA VAL A 5 12.55 -13.76 -10.39
C VAL A 5 12.25 -12.28 -10.59
N VAL A 6 12.46 -11.74 -11.79
CA VAL A 6 12.15 -10.35 -12.11
C VAL A 6 10.65 -10.09 -11.96
N GLU A 7 9.81 -10.96 -12.50
CA GLU A 7 8.36 -10.84 -12.37
C GLU A 7 7.91 -10.87 -10.89
N LEU A 8 8.47 -11.78 -10.09
CA LEU A 8 8.20 -11.84 -8.66
C LEU A 8 8.62 -10.56 -7.95
N LEU A 9 9.81 -10.02 -8.25
CA LEU A 9 10.29 -8.76 -7.68
C LEU A 9 9.37 -7.58 -8.03
N LEU A 10 8.86 -7.53 -9.26
CA LEU A 10 7.90 -6.51 -9.67
C LEU A 10 6.57 -6.63 -8.91
N ARG A 11 6.09 -7.85 -8.65
CA ARG A 11 4.90 -8.07 -7.82
C ARG A 11 5.12 -7.65 -6.37
N LEU A 12 6.29 -7.98 -5.80
CA LEU A 12 6.67 -7.56 -4.45
C LEU A 12 6.82 -6.03 -4.34
N LEU A 13 7.27 -5.37 -5.41
CA LEU A 13 7.35 -3.91 -5.46
C LEU A 13 5.97 -3.26 -5.32
N LYS A 14 4.93 -3.85 -5.94
CA LYS A 14 3.53 -3.38 -5.77
C LYS A 14 3.07 -3.47 -4.31
N VAL A 15 3.42 -4.56 -3.63
CA VAL A 15 3.13 -4.74 -2.19
C VAL A 15 3.88 -3.72 -1.33
N ALA A 16 5.13 -3.42 -1.67
CA ALA A 16 5.90 -2.38 -1.00
C ALA A 16 5.28 -0.99 -1.20
N ALA A 17 4.87 -0.65 -2.43
CA ALA A 17 4.19 0.61 -2.74
C ALA A 17 2.87 0.75 -1.96
N ALA A 18 2.07 -0.32 -1.88
CA ALA A 18 0.85 -0.34 -1.09
C ALA A 18 1.12 -0.08 0.40
N THR A 19 2.20 -0.67 0.93
CA THR A 19 2.62 -0.49 2.32
C THR A 19 3.07 0.94 2.61
N VAL A 20 3.77 1.58 1.67
CA VAL A 20 4.17 2.99 1.80
C VAL A 20 2.93 3.90 1.77
N LEU A 21 2.04 3.75 0.79
CA LEU A 21 0.86 4.60 0.66
C LEU A 21 -0.11 4.43 1.84
N GLY A 22 -0.42 3.19 2.20
CA GLY A 22 -1.27 2.90 3.35
C GLY A 22 -0.63 3.35 4.67
N GLY A 23 0.69 3.19 4.79
CA GLY A 23 1.41 3.66 5.97
C GLY A 23 1.43 5.17 6.11
N LEU A 24 1.56 5.92 5.01
CA LEU A 24 1.41 7.38 5.04
C LEU A 24 0.00 7.78 5.49
N ALA A 25 -1.04 7.12 4.97
CA ALA A 25 -2.41 7.37 5.40
C ALA A 25 -2.62 7.04 6.89
N TYR A 26 -2.04 5.94 7.39
CA TYR A 26 -2.06 5.58 8.80
C TYR A 26 -1.36 6.63 9.68
N LEU A 27 -0.18 7.10 9.28
CA LEU A 27 0.56 8.12 10.01
C LEU A 27 -0.21 9.45 10.08
N VAL A 28 -0.90 9.82 9.01
CA VAL A 28 -1.80 10.99 8.99
C VAL A 28 -3.01 10.76 9.90
N ALA A 29 -3.61 9.58 9.87
CA ALA A 29 -4.76 9.24 10.70
C ALA A 29 -4.41 9.29 12.21
N VAL A 30 -3.31 8.68 12.61
CA VAL A 30 -2.90 8.60 14.03
C VAL A 30 -2.23 9.88 14.51
N GLY A 31 -1.46 10.56 13.66
CA GLY A 31 -0.75 11.79 14.01
C GLY A 31 -1.68 13.01 14.04
N PRO A 32 -1.80 13.77 12.95
CA PRO A 32 -2.56 15.02 12.92
C PRO A 32 -4.06 14.84 13.14
N LEU A 33 -4.65 13.69 12.74
CA LEU A 33 -6.10 13.46 12.90
C LEU A 33 -6.46 12.81 14.25
N GLY A 34 -5.48 12.41 15.06
CA GLY A 34 -5.69 11.92 16.43
C GLY A 34 -6.49 10.62 16.55
N ALA A 35 -6.55 9.79 15.50
CA ALA A 35 -7.20 8.48 15.56
C ALA A 35 -6.42 7.52 16.48
N ALA A 36 -7.14 6.59 17.12
CA ALA A 36 -6.51 5.58 17.96
C ALA A 36 -5.63 4.62 17.10
N PRO A 37 -4.38 4.32 17.51
CA PRO A 37 -3.48 3.45 16.76
C PRO A 37 -3.87 1.97 16.94
N THR A 38 -4.85 1.51 16.17
CA THR A 38 -5.31 0.11 16.18
C THR A 38 -4.77 -0.67 15.00
N VAL A 39 -4.65 -2.00 15.19
CA VAL A 39 -4.27 -2.93 14.10
C VAL A 39 -5.30 -2.88 12.96
N GLU A 40 -6.58 -2.73 13.29
CA GLU A 40 -7.66 -2.61 12.31
C GLU A 40 -7.49 -1.36 11.42
N LEU A 41 -7.14 -0.21 12.01
CA LEU A 41 -6.87 1.02 11.27
C LEU A 41 -5.65 0.86 10.35
N TRP A 42 -4.58 0.22 10.84
CA TRP A 42 -3.42 -0.11 10.01
C TRP A 42 -3.81 -0.98 8.80
N LEU A 43 -4.59 -2.04 9.04
CA LEU A 43 -5.03 -2.93 7.97
C LEU A 43 -5.95 -2.22 6.95
N LEU A 44 -6.88 -1.39 7.42
CA LEU A 44 -7.79 -0.63 6.54
C LEU A 44 -7.03 0.37 5.67
N THR A 45 -6.13 1.15 6.27
CA THR A 45 -5.30 2.12 5.53
C THR A 45 -4.35 1.41 4.56
N TRP A 46 -3.80 0.25 4.93
CA TRP A 46 -3.02 -0.61 4.03
C TRP A 46 -3.84 -1.14 2.85
N LEU A 47 -5.07 -1.63 3.09
CA LEU A 47 -5.98 -2.09 2.04
C LEU A 47 -6.38 -0.95 1.09
N CYS A 48 -6.62 0.26 1.61
CA CYS A 48 -6.84 1.45 0.79
C CYS A 48 -5.61 1.78 -0.07
N GLY A 49 -4.40 1.71 0.49
CA GLY A 49 -3.15 1.88 -0.25
C GLY A 49 -2.99 0.83 -1.36
N ALA A 50 -3.30 -0.43 -1.07
CA ALA A 50 -3.28 -1.52 -2.06
C ALA A 50 -4.29 -1.30 -3.19
N ALA A 51 -5.53 -0.89 -2.86
CA ALA A 51 -6.54 -0.57 -3.85
C ALA A 51 -6.09 0.60 -4.76
N ALA A 52 -5.45 1.63 -4.20
CA ALA A 52 -4.90 2.73 -4.99
C ALA A 52 -3.82 2.27 -5.97
N VAL A 53 -2.89 1.41 -5.54
CA VAL A 53 -1.85 0.84 -6.42
C VAL A 53 -2.48 0.05 -7.58
N LEU A 54 -3.48 -0.78 -7.30
CA LEU A 54 -4.17 -1.56 -8.33
C LEU A 54 -4.94 -0.67 -9.31
N LEU A 55 -5.57 0.40 -8.83
CA LEU A 55 -6.29 1.36 -9.69
C LEU A 55 -5.34 2.13 -10.61
N LEU A 56 -4.16 2.53 -10.11
CA LEU A 56 -3.15 3.21 -10.91
C LEU A 56 -2.53 2.30 -11.97
N ASP A 57 -2.26 1.04 -11.63
CA ASP A 57 -1.78 0.01 -12.57
C ASP A 57 -2.80 -0.30 -13.67
N SER A 58 -4.08 -0.10 -13.40
CA SER A 58 -5.18 -0.31 -14.35
C SER A 58 -5.49 0.92 -15.23
N SER A 59 -4.86 2.07 -14.97
CA SER A 59 -5.17 3.33 -15.64
C SER A 59 -4.16 3.65 -16.77
N PRO A 60 -4.60 4.15 -17.93
CA PRO A 60 -3.72 4.42 -19.09
C PRO A 60 -2.99 5.77 -19.04
N ILE A 61 -2.91 6.45 -17.88
CA ILE A 61 -2.24 7.76 -17.74
C ILE A 61 -0.73 7.58 -17.60
#